data_AF-A0A530GSE4-F1
#
_entry.id   AF-A0A530GSE4-F1
#
_cell.length_a   1.000
_cell.length_b   1.000
_cell.length_c   1.000
_cell.angle_alpha   90.00
_cell.angle_beta   90.00
_cell.angle_gamma   90.00
#
_symmetry.space_group_name_H-M   'P 1'
#
loop_
_entity.id
_entity.type
_entity.pdbx_description
1 polymer ?
#
loop_
_entity_poly.entity_id
_entity_poly.type
_entity_poly.pdbx_seq_one_letter_code
_entity_poly.pdbx_strand_id
1 'polypeptide(L)' 'MAGGQGLMAGKRGLILGVANNRSIAFGIAKACVDHGAEIALTYQGEAFKKRVEPLAAELN' A
#
# COMPACT_ATOMS: atom_id res chain seq x y z
N MET A 1 1.94 14.63 23.98
CA MET A 1 2.48 14.59 22.60
C MET A 1 2.69 13.12 22.26
N ALA A 2 1.89 12.53 21.38
CA ALA A 2 2.08 11.14 20.94
C ALA A 2 3.38 11.07 20.12
N GLY A 3 4.48 10.75 20.80
CA GLY A 3 5.81 10.66 20.21
C GLY A 3 6.06 9.29 19.58
N GLY A 4 6.61 9.30 18.35
CA GLY A 4 7.65 8.36 17.96
C GLY A 4 7.40 7.45 16.77
N GLN A 5 6.15 7.14 16.40
CA GLN A 5 5.84 6.10 15.41
C GLN A 5 4.58 6.56 14.68
N GLY A 6 4.60 6.70 13.35
CA GLY A 6 3.53 7.31 12.54
C GLY A 6 2.13 6.80 12.86
N LEU A 7 1.08 7.53 12.44
CA LEU A 7 -0.33 7.24 12.80
C LEU A 7 -0.74 5.77 12.60
N MET A 8 -0.14 5.09 11.63
CA MET A 8 -0.43 3.71 11.25
C MET A 8 0.64 2.70 11.73
N ALA A 9 1.56 3.13 12.59
CA ALA A 9 2.65 2.28 13.05
C ALA A 9 2.16 1.00 13.73
N GLY A 10 2.78 -0.11 13.34
CA GLY A 10 2.44 -1.45 13.82
C GLY A 10 1.09 -1.98 13.33
N LYS A 11 0.38 -1.26 12.44
CA LYS A 11 -0.85 -1.73 11.82
C LYS A 11 -0.51 -2.54 10.57
N ARG A 12 -1.27 -3.60 10.36
CA ARG A 12 -1.20 -4.47 9.17
C ARG A 12 -2.49 -4.35 8.38
N GLY A 13 -2.39 -4.09 7.07
CA GLY A 13 -3.56 -3.86 6.21
C GLY A 13 -3.52 -4.65 4.90
N LEU A 14 -4.69 -5.08 4.43
CA LEU A 14 -4.87 -5.61 3.08
C LEU A 14 -5.58 -4.56 2.23
N ILE A 15 -4.95 -4.12 1.13
CA ILE A 15 -5.51 -3.12 0.22
C ILE A 15 -5.80 -3.80 -1.12
N LEU A 16 -7.05 -3.65 -1.57
CA LEU A 16 -7.54 -4.17 -2.83
C LEU A 16 -7.75 -3.01 -3.82
N GLY A 17 -7.71 -3.31 -5.12
CA GLY A 17 -8.04 -2.35 -6.17
C GLY A 17 -6.90 -1.43 -6.61
N VAL A 18 -5.64 -1.77 -6.30
CA VAL A 18 -4.48 -1.08 -6.89
C VAL A 18 -4.32 -1.55 -8.35
N ALA A 19 -4.51 -0.64 -9.31
CA ALA A 19 -4.35 -0.96 -10.73
C ALA A 19 -3.12 -0.28 -11.37
N ASN A 20 -2.73 0.89 -10.84
CA ASN A 20 -1.58 1.71 -11.25
C ASN A 20 -1.30 2.80 -10.20
N ASN A 21 -0.20 3.56 -10.39
CA ASN A 21 0.19 4.67 -9.51
C ASN A 21 -0.77 5.89 -9.49
N ARG A 22 -1.79 5.94 -10.35
CA ARG A 22 -2.83 6.98 -10.35
C ARG A 22 -4.13 6.51 -9.69
N SER A 23 -4.16 5.26 -9.20
CA SER A 23 -5.35 4.69 -8.56
C SER A 23 -5.57 5.32 -7.18
N ILE A 24 -6.83 5.52 -6.78
CA ILE A 24 -7.16 5.98 -5.42
C ILE A 24 -6.56 5.03 -4.37
N ALA A 25 -6.69 3.72 -4.59
CA ALA A 25 -6.12 2.69 -3.70
C ALA A 25 -4.59 2.81 -3.55
N PHE A 26 -3.86 3.23 -4.58
CA PHE A 26 -2.42 3.45 -4.48
C PHE A 26 -2.08 4.67 -3.63
N GLY A 27 -2.83 5.77 -3.78
CA GLY A 27 -2.67 6.94 -2.91
C GLY A 27 -2.93 6.61 -1.44
N ILE A 28 -3.96 5.80 -1.16
CA ILE A 28 -4.25 5.30 0.20
C ILE A 28 -3.11 4.42 0.69
N ALA A 29 -2.64 3.47 -0.11
CA ALA A 29 -1.54 2.57 0.25
C ALA A 29 -0.27 3.34 0.61
N LYS A 30 0.10 4.34 -0.20
CA LYS A 30 1.26 5.20 0.04
C LYS A 30 1.14 5.95 1.36
N ALA A 31 0.00 6.61 1.60
CA ALA A 31 -0.23 7.32 2.87
C ALA A 31 -0.17 6.37 4.09
N CYS A 32 -0.72 5.16 3.99
CA CYS A 32 -0.63 4.19 5.08
C CYS A 32 0.82 3.78 5.37
N VAL A 33 1.61 3.48 4.35
CA VAL A 33 3.03 3.11 4.47
C VAL A 33 3.86 4.28 5.00
N ASP A 34 3.66 5.49 4.49
CA ASP A 34 4.32 6.72 4.97
C ASP A 34 4.04 6.97 6.47
N HIS A 35 2.90 6.49 6.97
CA HIS A 35 2.52 6.52 8.37
C HIS A 35 2.87 5.24 9.16
N GLY A 36 3.68 4.33 8.59
CA GLY A 36 4.25 3.17 9.28
C GLY A 36 3.42 1.89 9.24
N ALA A 37 2.45 1.78 8.33
CA ALA A 37 1.71 0.54 8.13
C ALA A 37 2.55 -0.51 7.37
N GLU A 38 2.37 -1.77 7.72
CA GLU A 38 2.76 -2.91 6.88
C GLU A 38 1.54 -3.29 6.03
N ILE A 39 1.68 -3.39 4.71
CA ILE A 39 0.52 -3.65 3.83
C ILE A 39 0.75 -4.85 2.91
N ALA A 40 -0.36 -5.48 2.52
CA ALA A 40 -0.42 -6.44 1.43
C ALA A 40 -1.35 -5.89 0.34
N LEU A 41 -0.97 -6.11 -0.92
CA LEU A 41 -1.80 -5.76 -2.08
C LEU A 41 -2.36 -7.03 -2.72
N THR A 42 -3.59 -6.95 -3.22
CA THR A 42 -4.13 -7.95 -4.14
C THR A 42 -4.10 -7.43 -5.58
N TYR A 43 -4.22 -8.36 -6.53
CA TYR A 43 -4.38 -8.04 -7.95
C TYR A 43 -5.45 -8.94 -8.56
N GLN A 44 -6.17 -8.41 -9.55
CA GLN A 44 -7.23 -9.16 -10.24
C GLN A 44 -6.67 -9.85 -11.49
N GLY A 45 -6.30 -11.12 -11.35
CA GLY A 45 -5.76 -11.94 -12.44
C GLY A 45 -4.33 -11.54 -12.88
N GLU A 46 -3.71 -12.38 -13.70
CA GLU A 46 -2.28 -12.29 -14.03
C GLU A 46 -1.90 -11.03 -14.82
N ALA A 47 -2.83 -10.45 -15.58
CA ALA A 47 -2.58 -9.22 -16.34
C ALA A 47 -2.25 -8.02 -15.43
N PHE A 48 -2.88 -7.95 -14.25
CA PHE A 48 -2.61 -6.88 -13.28
C PHE A 48 -1.40 -7.16 -12.40
N LYS A 49 -1.03 -8.43 -12.19
CA LYS A 49 0.14 -8.82 -11.40
C LYS A 49 1.41 -8.06 -11.81
N LYS A 50 1.74 -8.08 -13.10
CA LYS A 50 2.91 -7.37 -13.67
C LYS A 50 2.91 -5.86 -13.42
N ARG A 51 1.74 -5.27 -13.18
CA ARG A 51 1.58 -3.84 -12.88
C ARG A 51 1.63 -3.56 -11.38
N VAL A 52 1.11 -4.48 -10.57
CA VAL A 52 1.01 -4.32 -9.11
C VAL A 52 2.31 -4.67 -8.40
N GLU A 53 3.04 -5.69 -8.85
CA GLU A 53 4.33 -6.09 -8.27
C GLU A 53 5.35 -4.94 -8.13
N PRO A 54 5.63 -4.12 -9.17
CA PRO A 54 6.56 -3.01 -9.02
C PRO A 54 6.03 -1.91 -8.07
N LEU A 55 4.70 -1.74 -7.98
CA LEU A 55 4.08 -0.79 -7.06
C LEU A 55 4.16 -1.28 -5.61
N ALA A 56 4.01 -2.58 -5.38
CA ALA A 56 4.21 -3.18 -4.06
C ALA A 56 5.67 -3.01 -3.59
N ALA A 57 6.63 -3.12 -4.51
CA ALA A 57 8.04 -2.89 -4.20
C ALA A 57 8.37 -1.42 -3.87
N GLU A 58 7.63 -0.46 -4.45
CA GLU A 58 7.76 0.98 -4.09
C GLU A 58 7.16 1.30 -2.71
N LEU A 59 6.25 0.45 -2.22
CA LEU A 59 5.48 0.63 -0.99
C LEU A 59 6.03 -0.17 0.22
N ASN A 60 7.23 -0.75 0.09
CA ASN A 60 7.96 -1.43 1.16
C ASN A 60 9.19 -0.60 1.57
#